data_AF-A0A960E4N4-F1
#
_entry.id   AF-A0A960E4N4-F1
#
_cell.length_a   1.000
_cell.length_b   1.000
_cell.length_c   1.000
_cell.angle_alpha   90.00
_cell.angle_beta   90.00
_cell.angle_gamma   90.00
#
_symmetry.space_group_name_H-M   'P 1'
#
loop_
_entity.id
_entity.type
_entity.pdbx_description
1 polymer ?
#
loop_
_entity_poly.entity_id
_entity_poly.type
_entity_poly.pdbx_seq_one_letter_code
_entity_poly.pdbx_strand_id
1 'polypeptide(L)'
;LAAAEMRRAADVALRSRRLRPLAEVPLADREALAKRLDRLPAERREPVATAAAEYDLVRATVNVRDEVLEPPVGIRTLIGRLVTTALAVVVLLPFAMVGLFANLVPALLVAAAGMAARAPVSKGTNRVLVGLVAFPATWAALAIFDVGSGGVTTAIGAITSPLDPILEQLFDGRDGWLASIAVFAALPALGLLAVWLAERAAILYHSYRAVTTTVNRRGQLEDLRTRRRALQELVEQAVAATPAPDET
;
A
#
# COMPACT_ATOMS: atom_id res chain seq x y z
N LEU A 1 13.57 -16.51 -19.57
CA LEU A 1 12.17 -16.10 -19.77
C LEU A 1 11.23 -16.99 -18.94
N ALA A 2 11.32 -18.31 -19.07
CA ALA A 2 10.60 -19.33 -18.29
C ALA A 2 10.39 -19.04 -16.78
N ALA A 3 11.45 -18.68 -16.03
CA ALA A 3 11.33 -18.49 -14.58
C ALA A 3 10.32 -17.41 -14.15
N ALA A 4 10.21 -16.31 -14.91
CA ALA A 4 9.25 -15.25 -14.60
C ALA A 4 7.81 -15.66 -14.96
N GLU A 5 7.64 -16.45 -16.03
CA GLU A 5 6.35 -17.03 -16.42
C GLU A 5 5.87 -18.06 -15.38
N MET A 6 6.75 -18.96 -14.91
CA MET A 6 6.41 -19.97 -13.90
C MET A 6 6.00 -19.33 -12.57
N ARG A 7 6.66 -18.26 -12.13
CA ARG A 7 6.24 -17.49 -10.94
C ARG A 7 4.86 -16.88 -11.09
N ARG A 8 4.53 -16.40 -12.28
CA ARG A 8 3.20 -15.85 -12.59
C ARG A 8 2.12 -16.93 -12.63
N ALA A 9 2.38 -18.02 -13.32
CA ALA A 9 1.49 -19.19 -13.36
C ALA A 9 1.20 -19.72 -11.94
N ALA A 10 2.24 -19.80 -11.09
CA ALA A 10 2.10 -20.18 -9.70
C ALA A 10 1.24 -19.21 -8.89
N ASP A 11 1.43 -17.90 -9.05
CA ASP A 11 0.62 -16.88 -8.37
C ASP A 11 -0.87 -16.97 -8.75
N VAL A 12 -1.17 -17.13 -10.04
CA VAL A 12 -2.54 -17.26 -10.56
C VAL A 12 -3.22 -18.54 -10.05
N ALA A 13 -2.51 -19.66 -10.01
CA ALA A 13 -3.04 -20.95 -9.56
C ALA A 13 -3.22 -21.02 -8.04
N LEU A 14 -2.35 -20.38 -7.25
CA LEU A 14 -2.48 -20.38 -5.79
C LEU A 14 -3.56 -19.42 -5.31
N ARG A 15 -3.83 -18.33 -6.05
CA ARG A 15 -4.85 -17.35 -5.69
C ARG A 15 -6.27 -17.92 -5.82
N SER A 16 -6.55 -18.79 -6.79
CA SER A 16 -7.87 -19.43 -6.92
C SER A 16 -8.20 -20.40 -5.78
N ARG A 17 -7.18 -21.00 -5.16
CA ARG A 17 -7.35 -21.96 -4.06
C ARG A 17 -7.60 -21.32 -2.70
N ARG A 18 -7.57 -19.98 -2.61
CA ARG A 18 -7.65 -19.25 -1.33
C ARG A 18 -9.04 -18.67 -1.08
N LEU A 19 -9.49 -18.80 0.16
CA LEU A 19 -10.76 -18.24 0.65
C LEU A 19 -10.76 -16.70 0.72
N ARG A 20 -9.58 -16.06 0.74
CA ARG A 20 -9.41 -14.59 0.78
C ARG A 20 -8.80 -14.09 -0.53
N PRO A 21 -9.61 -13.53 -1.45
CA PRO A 21 -9.19 -13.13 -2.81
C PRO A 21 -8.04 -12.12 -2.87
N LEU A 22 -8.06 -11.20 -1.90
CA LEU A 22 -7.16 -10.06 -1.80
C LEU A 22 -5.98 -10.33 -0.88
N ALA A 23 -5.88 -11.54 -0.32
CA ALA A 23 -4.72 -11.91 0.48
C ALA A 23 -3.54 -12.19 -0.45
N GLU A 24 -2.37 -11.65 -0.10
CA GLU A 24 -1.14 -11.96 -0.83
C GLU A 24 -0.84 -13.46 -0.76
N VAL A 25 -0.31 -14.01 -1.85
CA VAL A 25 0.24 -15.37 -1.88
C VAL A 25 1.63 -15.30 -1.23
N PRO A 26 1.89 -16.02 -0.12
CA PRO A 26 3.17 -16.12 0.54
C PRO A 26 4.24 -16.48 -0.47
N LEU A 27 5.36 -15.78 -0.36
CA LEU A 27 6.50 -15.97 -1.25
C LEU A 27 6.94 -17.44 -1.27
N ALA A 28 6.93 -18.11 -0.12
CA ALA A 28 7.32 -19.50 0.00
C ALA A 28 6.47 -20.43 -0.89
N ASP A 29 5.14 -20.34 -0.81
CA ASP A 29 4.21 -21.15 -1.60
C ASP A 29 4.40 -20.91 -3.10
N ARG A 30 4.49 -19.63 -3.47
CA ARG A 30 4.67 -19.20 -4.86
C ARG A 30 5.97 -19.72 -5.46
N GLU A 31 7.09 -19.52 -4.75
CA GLU A 31 8.39 -19.99 -5.24
C GLU A 31 8.49 -21.52 -5.25
N ALA A 32 7.85 -22.21 -4.30
CA ALA A 32 7.81 -23.67 -4.27
C ALA A 32 7.08 -24.22 -5.51
N LEU A 33 5.90 -23.69 -5.82
CA LEU A 33 5.15 -24.11 -7.01
C LEU A 33 5.87 -23.69 -8.30
N ALA A 34 6.41 -22.49 -8.37
CA ALA A 34 7.16 -22.03 -9.54
C ALA A 34 8.37 -22.93 -9.83
N LYS A 35 9.13 -23.33 -8.81
CA LYS A 35 10.24 -24.28 -8.95
C LYS A 35 9.78 -25.67 -9.40
N ARG A 36 8.62 -26.14 -8.93
CA ARG A 36 8.04 -27.41 -9.40
C ARG A 36 7.70 -27.33 -10.89
N LEU A 37 7.06 -26.24 -11.32
CA LEU A 37 6.71 -26.04 -12.73
C LEU A 37 7.95 -25.90 -13.62
N ASP A 38 9.00 -25.23 -13.14
CA ASP A 38 10.25 -25.04 -13.90
C ASP A 38 11.02 -26.35 -14.16
N ARG A 39 10.84 -27.34 -13.25
CA ARG A 39 11.42 -28.69 -13.35
C ARG A 39 10.66 -29.65 -14.25
N LEU A 40 9.49 -29.25 -14.76
CA LEU A 40 8.71 -30.10 -15.67
C LEU A 40 9.42 -30.28 -17.01
N PRO A 41 9.16 -31.40 -17.72
CA PRO A 41 9.59 -31.57 -19.10
C PRO A 41 9.13 -30.41 -19.99
N ALA A 42 9.93 -30.09 -21.01
CA ALA A 42 9.67 -28.95 -21.90
C ALA A 42 8.28 -29.02 -22.54
N GLU A 43 7.83 -30.22 -22.93
CA GLU A 43 6.53 -30.43 -23.56
C GLU A 43 5.35 -30.00 -22.67
N ARG A 44 5.53 -30.02 -21.35
CA ARG A 44 4.51 -29.61 -20.36
C ARG A 44 4.73 -28.19 -19.86
N ARG A 45 5.99 -27.75 -19.78
CA ARG A 45 6.35 -26.41 -19.30
C ARG A 45 6.04 -25.33 -20.33
N GLU A 46 6.27 -25.58 -21.62
CA GLU A 46 6.08 -24.60 -22.68
C GLU A 46 4.63 -24.12 -22.83
N PRO A 47 3.60 -25.00 -22.81
CA PRO A 47 2.21 -24.55 -22.83
C PRO A 47 1.86 -23.63 -21.64
N VAL A 48 2.36 -23.95 -20.44
CA VAL A 48 2.16 -23.12 -19.24
C VAL A 48 2.86 -21.77 -19.38
N ALA A 49 4.09 -21.76 -19.90
CA ALA A 49 4.87 -20.54 -20.10
C ALA A 49 4.18 -19.60 -21.10
N THR A 50 3.76 -20.13 -22.24
CA THR A 50 3.06 -19.39 -23.30
C THR A 50 1.73 -18.84 -22.79
N ALA A 51 0.91 -19.67 -22.14
CA ALA A 51 -0.36 -19.22 -21.58
C ALA A 51 -0.17 -18.13 -20.51
N ALA A 52 0.87 -18.23 -19.67
CA ALA A 52 1.19 -17.21 -18.68
C ALA A 52 1.67 -15.90 -19.32
N ALA A 53 2.46 -15.97 -20.39
CA ALA A 53 2.93 -14.80 -21.13
C ALA A 53 1.78 -14.09 -21.87
N GLU A 54 0.94 -14.83 -22.58
CA GLU A 54 -0.23 -14.29 -23.28
C GLU A 54 -1.21 -13.65 -22.30
N TYR A 55 -1.50 -14.33 -21.19
CA TYR A 55 -2.35 -13.81 -20.14
C TYR A 55 -1.81 -12.48 -19.59
N ASP A 56 -0.51 -12.41 -19.30
CA ASP A 56 0.11 -11.19 -18.78
C ASP A 56 0.11 -10.04 -19.79
N LEU A 57 0.36 -10.34 -21.08
CA LEU A 57 0.29 -9.36 -22.16
C LEU A 57 -1.10 -8.72 -22.25
N VAL A 58 -2.16 -9.54 -22.34
CA VAL A 58 -3.54 -9.03 -22.42
C VAL A 58 -3.91 -8.29 -21.14
N ARG A 59 -3.54 -8.83 -19.97
CA ARG A 59 -3.78 -8.19 -18.66
C ARG A 59 -3.13 -6.81 -18.58
N ALA A 60 -1.89 -6.69 -19.05
CA ALA A 60 -1.14 -5.43 -19.09
C ALA A 60 -1.78 -4.43 -20.05
N THR A 61 -2.24 -4.86 -21.23
CA THR A 61 -2.97 -4.00 -22.19
C THR A 61 -4.29 -3.49 -21.61
N VAL A 62 -5.02 -4.32 -20.88
CA VAL A 62 -6.28 -3.92 -20.24
C VAL A 62 -6.03 -3.12 -18.95
N ASN A 63 -4.81 -3.16 -18.40
CA ASN A 63 -4.36 -2.52 -17.16
C ASN A 63 -5.23 -2.91 -15.95
N VAL A 64 -5.47 -4.21 -15.81
CA VAL A 64 -6.27 -4.78 -14.72
C VAL A 64 -5.39 -5.65 -13.83
N ARG A 65 -5.57 -5.53 -12.50
CA ARG A 65 -4.88 -6.40 -11.54
C ARG A 65 -5.55 -7.78 -11.50
N ASP A 66 -4.75 -8.84 -11.42
CA ASP A 66 -5.24 -10.23 -11.36
C ASP A 66 -6.20 -10.46 -10.18
N GLU A 67 -5.93 -9.79 -9.05
CA GLU A 67 -6.73 -9.82 -7.82
C GLU A 67 -8.21 -9.41 -8.01
N VAL A 68 -8.52 -8.67 -9.09
CA VAL A 68 -9.86 -8.16 -9.38
C VAL A 68 -10.64 -9.12 -10.30
N LEU A 69 -9.96 -10.09 -10.91
CA LEU A 69 -10.57 -11.01 -11.87
C LEU A 69 -11.32 -12.17 -11.18
N GLU A 70 -10.82 -12.69 -10.06
CA GLU A 70 -11.49 -13.77 -9.33
C GLU A 70 -11.01 -13.93 -7.86
N PRO A 71 -11.92 -14.26 -6.92
CA PRO A 71 -13.37 -14.42 -7.04
C PRO A 71 -14.09 -13.09 -7.30
N PRO A 72 -15.33 -13.13 -7.83
CA PRO A 72 -16.14 -11.95 -8.02
C PRO A 72 -16.49 -11.35 -6.66
N VAL A 73 -15.64 -10.44 -6.17
CA VAL A 73 -16.03 -9.55 -5.09
C VAL A 73 -17.25 -8.76 -5.59
N GLY A 74 -18.39 -8.96 -4.92
CA GLY A 74 -19.62 -8.27 -5.29
C GLY A 74 -19.39 -6.77 -5.38
N ILE A 75 -19.82 -6.15 -6.48
CA ILE A 75 -19.65 -4.71 -6.73
C ILE A 75 -20.11 -3.89 -5.52
N ARG A 76 -21.18 -4.32 -4.83
CA ARG A 76 -21.69 -3.69 -3.60
C ARG A 76 -20.67 -3.68 -2.46
N THR A 77 -19.97 -4.78 -2.21
CA THR A 77 -18.91 -4.86 -1.18
C THR A 77 -17.73 -3.98 -1.54
N LEU A 78 -17.36 -3.94 -2.82
CA LEU A 78 -16.28 -3.09 -3.32
C LEU A 78 -16.63 -1.61 -3.19
N ILE A 79 -17.86 -1.22 -3.55
CA ILE A 79 -18.39 0.14 -3.36
C ILE A 79 -18.45 0.49 -1.87
N GLY A 80 -18.97 -0.37 -1.00
CA GLY A 80 -19.04 -0.10 0.43
C GLY A 80 -17.65 0.13 1.05
N ARG A 81 -16.65 -0.67 0.66
CA ARG A 81 -15.25 -0.46 1.07
C ARG A 81 -14.67 0.83 0.49
N LEU A 82 -14.99 1.16 -0.76
CA LEU A 82 -14.56 2.41 -1.41
C LEU A 82 -15.13 3.62 -0.67
N VAL A 83 -16.43 3.61 -0.37
CA VAL A 83 -17.14 4.69 0.33
C VAL A 83 -16.60 4.86 1.75
N THR A 84 -16.46 3.78 2.51
CA THR A 84 -15.91 3.84 3.88
C THR A 84 -14.47 4.34 3.90
N THR A 85 -13.63 3.88 2.97
CA THR A 85 -12.24 4.37 2.84
C THR A 85 -12.22 5.84 2.41
N ALA A 86 -13.06 6.25 1.46
CA ALA A 86 -13.16 7.64 1.02
C ALA A 86 -13.63 8.56 2.15
N LEU A 87 -14.64 8.14 2.93
CA LEU A 87 -15.13 8.89 4.08
C LEU A 87 -14.06 9.03 5.15
N ALA A 88 -13.37 7.94 5.50
CA ALA A 88 -12.23 7.98 6.41
C ALA A 88 -11.14 8.93 5.89
N VAL A 89 -10.88 8.94 4.58
CA VAL A 89 -9.89 9.83 3.99
C VAL A 89 -10.30 11.30 4.16
N VAL A 90 -11.55 11.64 3.82
CA VAL A 90 -12.08 13.01 3.94
C VAL A 90 -12.05 13.51 5.37
N VAL A 91 -12.44 12.66 6.34
CA VAL A 91 -12.46 13.01 7.76
C VAL A 91 -11.06 13.21 8.32
N LEU A 92 -10.09 12.38 7.93
CA LEU A 92 -8.73 12.42 8.46
C LEU A 92 -7.81 13.40 7.73
N LEU A 93 -8.19 13.84 6.52
CA LEU A 93 -7.42 14.78 5.71
C LEU A 93 -6.97 16.05 6.46
N PRO A 94 -7.82 16.78 7.20
CA PRO A 94 -7.37 17.98 7.90
C PRO A 94 -6.26 17.69 8.92
N PHE A 95 -6.35 16.59 9.66
CA PHE A 95 -5.33 16.17 10.62
C PHE A 95 -4.02 15.77 9.94
N ALA A 96 -4.12 15.02 8.83
CA ALA A 96 -2.97 14.65 8.02
C ALA A 96 -2.27 15.88 7.42
N MET A 97 -3.03 16.92 7.04
CA MET A 97 -2.44 18.16 6.54
C MET A 97 -1.61 18.88 7.61
N VAL A 98 -2.09 18.94 8.86
CA VAL A 98 -1.30 19.47 9.98
C VAL A 98 -0.01 18.68 10.16
N GLY A 99 -0.11 17.34 10.20
CA GLY A 99 1.05 16.46 10.28
C GLY A 99 2.04 16.64 9.13
N LEU A 100 1.55 16.78 7.90
CA LEU A 100 2.36 17.01 6.71
C LEU A 100 3.15 18.32 6.83
N PHE A 101 2.49 19.43 7.17
CA PHE A 101 3.15 20.73 7.26
C PHE A 101 4.15 20.80 8.42
N ALA A 102 3.79 20.28 9.58
CA ALA A 102 4.67 20.25 10.74
C ALA A 102 5.96 19.43 10.48
N ASN A 103 5.88 18.43 9.61
CA ASN A 103 7.02 17.57 9.26
C ASN A 103 7.69 17.95 7.93
N LEU A 104 7.18 18.96 7.21
CA LEU A 104 7.71 19.36 5.91
C LEU A 104 9.15 19.88 6.04
N VAL A 105 9.39 20.80 6.98
CA VAL A 105 10.71 21.39 7.23
C VAL A 105 11.77 20.32 7.54
N PRO A 106 11.58 19.43 8.55
CA PRO A 106 12.59 18.42 8.86
C PRO A 106 12.74 17.39 7.73
N ALA A 107 11.67 17.05 7.00
CA ALA A 107 11.77 16.18 5.83
C ALA A 107 12.63 16.79 4.71
N LEU A 108 12.49 18.09 4.43
CA LEU A 108 13.31 18.81 3.45
C LEU A 108 14.79 18.87 3.89
N LEU A 109 15.05 19.09 5.18
CA LEU A 109 16.41 19.06 5.73
C LEU A 109 17.07 17.69 5.54
N VAL A 110 16.35 16.60 5.82
CA VAL A 110 16.83 15.23 5.60
C VAL A 110 17.09 14.96 4.12
N ALA A 111 16.19 15.38 3.24
CA ALA A 111 16.35 15.24 1.80
C ALA A 111 17.61 15.98 1.30
N ALA A 112 17.79 17.23 1.71
CA ALA A 112 18.95 18.05 1.39
C ALA A 112 20.26 17.43 1.90
N ALA A 113 20.28 16.93 3.14
CA ALA A 113 21.45 16.27 3.72
C ALA A 113 21.87 15.01 2.93
N GLY A 114 20.88 14.24 2.44
CA GLY A 114 21.15 13.08 1.59
C GLY A 114 21.65 13.43 0.19
N MET A 115 21.29 14.62 -0.33
CA MET A 115 21.79 15.12 -1.61
C MET A 115 23.22 15.68 -1.51
N ALA A 116 23.57 16.29 -0.37
CA ALA A 116 24.89 16.87 -0.15
C ALA A 116 26.02 15.83 -0.02
N ALA A 117 25.72 14.60 0.38
CA ALA A 117 26.72 13.55 0.56
C ALA A 117 27.25 13.02 -0.78
N ARG A 118 28.55 13.23 -1.03
CA ARG A 118 29.25 12.78 -2.25
C ARG A 118 29.53 11.27 -2.27
N ALA A 119 29.78 10.65 -1.11
CA ALA A 119 30.04 9.21 -1.00
C ALA A 119 28.72 8.41 -0.86
N PRO A 120 28.51 7.31 -1.62
CA PRO A 120 27.25 6.55 -1.62
C PRO A 120 26.86 6.00 -0.24
N VAL A 121 27.83 5.49 0.51
CA VAL A 121 27.62 4.87 1.83
C VAL A 121 27.24 5.89 2.91
N SER A 122 27.63 7.16 2.76
CA SER A 122 27.34 8.23 3.73
C SER A 122 25.95 8.83 3.56
N LYS A 123 25.26 8.59 2.44
CA LYS A 123 23.92 9.14 2.17
C LYS A 123 22.88 8.63 3.17
N GLY A 124 22.93 7.34 3.48
CA GLY A 124 22.02 6.72 4.45
C GLY A 124 22.25 7.27 5.85
N THR A 125 23.50 7.24 6.32
CA THR A 125 23.88 7.71 7.65
C THR A 125 23.56 9.19 7.86
N ASN A 126 23.87 10.05 6.90
CA ASN A 126 23.57 11.48 7.01
C ASN A 126 22.06 11.75 7.12
N ARG A 127 21.23 11.04 6.34
CA ARG A 127 19.77 11.17 6.45
C ARG A 127 19.26 10.74 7.82
N VAL A 128 19.79 9.66 8.38
CA VAL A 128 19.40 9.16 9.71
C VAL A 128 19.82 10.15 10.79
N LEU A 129 21.07 10.61 10.79
CA LEU A 129 21.58 11.57 11.78
C LEU A 129 20.84 12.91 11.71
N VAL A 130 20.64 13.46 10.52
CA VAL A 130 19.86 14.69 10.35
C VAL A 130 18.41 14.46 10.75
N GLY A 131 17.81 13.32 10.42
CA GLY A 131 16.44 13.01 10.83
C GLY A 131 16.29 12.94 12.35
N LEU A 132 17.24 12.29 13.03
CA LEU A 132 17.25 12.16 14.48
C LEU A 132 17.30 13.51 15.21
N VAL A 133 17.91 14.53 14.60
CA VAL A 133 18.02 15.87 15.19
C VAL A 133 16.91 16.80 14.69
N ALA A 134 16.71 16.89 13.37
CA ALA A 134 15.81 17.85 12.74
C ALA A 134 14.36 17.66 13.14
N PHE A 135 13.88 16.40 13.24
CA PHE A 135 12.50 16.12 13.63
C PHE A 135 12.21 16.54 15.08
N PRO A 136 12.92 16.01 16.10
CA PRO A 136 12.71 16.45 17.48
C PRO A 136 12.95 17.94 17.70
N ALA A 137 13.95 18.53 17.05
CA ALA A 137 14.21 19.97 17.14
C ALA A 137 13.04 20.79 16.56
N THR A 138 12.47 20.37 15.43
CA THR A 138 11.29 21.03 14.86
C THR A 138 10.07 20.89 15.77
N TRP A 139 9.84 19.70 16.31
CA TRP A 139 8.71 19.48 17.23
C TRP A 139 8.86 20.28 18.52
N ALA A 140 10.08 20.36 19.07
CA ALA A 140 10.36 21.18 20.23
C ALA A 140 10.17 22.68 19.92
N ALA A 141 10.64 23.14 18.75
CA ALA A 141 10.43 24.50 18.31
C ALA A 141 8.94 24.83 18.17
N LEU A 142 8.14 23.95 17.56
CA LEU A 142 6.69 24.12 17.49
C LEU A 142 6.05 24.08 18.89
N ALA A 143 6.42 23.14 19.75
CA ALA A 143 5.88 23.04 21.10
C ALA A 143 6.21 24.25 22.01
N ILE A 144 7.35 24.91 21.79
CA ILE A 144 7.82 26.04 22.59
C ILE A 144 7.34 27.38 21.99
N PHE A 145 7.47 27.56 20.68
CA PHE A 145 7.21 28.85 20.01
C PHE A 145 5.78 28.99 19.49
N ASP A 146 5.07 27.89 19.21
CA ASP A 146 3.70 27.93 18.67
C ASP A 146 2.62 28.08 19.76
N VAL A 147 3.02 28.21 21.04
CA VAL A 147 2.16 28.72 22.11
C VAL A 147 1.79 30.20 21.86
N GLY A 148 2.44 30.90 20.91
CA GLY A 148 2.22 32.33 20.65
C GLY A 148 1.86 32.77 19.22
N SER A 149 1.83 31.91 18.18
CA SER A 149 1.70 32.40 16.79
C SER A 149 0.81 31.57 15.84
N GLY A 150 -0.48 31.48 16.16
CA GLY A 150 -1.64 31.73 15.28
C GLY A 150 -1.90 30.91 13.99
N GLY A 151 -1.00 30.06 13.50
CA GLY A 151 -1.23 29.29 12.26
C GLY A 151 -1.71 27.87 12.54
N VAL A 152 -0.83 27.10 13.19
CA VAL A 152 -1.06 25.69 13.49
C VAL A 152 -1.97 25.53 14.69
N THR A 153 -1.81 26.34 15.74
CA THR A 153 -2.76 26.42 16.87
C THR A 153 -4.16 26.81 16.45
N THR A 154 -4.33 27.72 15.49
CA THR A 154 -5.65 28.08 14.94
C THR A 154 -6.25 26.97 14.08
N ALA A 155 -5.45 26.27 13.27
CA ALA A 155 -5.91 25.12 12.51
C ALA A 155 -6.32 23.94 13.42
N ILE A 156 -5.50 23.64 14.44
CA ILE A 156 -5.80 22.64 15.47
C ILE A 156 -7.05 23.07 16.24
N GLY A 157 -7.13 24.31 16.70
CA GLY A 157 -8.30 24.85 17.41
C GLY A 157 -9.58 24.81 16.59
N ALA A 158 -9.52 25.08 15.28
CA ALA A 158 -10.69 24.96 14.41
C ALA A 158 -11.20 23.50 14.32
N ILE A 159 -10.28 22.54 14.33
CA ILE A 159 -10.58 21.11 14.26
C ILE A 159 -11.01 20.55 15.63
N THR A 160 -10.41 21.02 16.72
CA THR A 160 -10.69 20.59 18.09
C THR A 160 -11.76 21.41 18.78
N SER A 161 -12.36 22.41 18.12
CA SER A 161 -13.36 23.30 18.73
C SER A 161 -14.50 22.59 19.50
N PRO A 162 -15.00 21.40 19.09
CA PRO A 162 -16.00 20.68 19.88
C PRO A 162 -15.44 20.04 21.16
N LEU A 163 -14.13 19.82 21.21
CA LEU A 163 -13.39 19.19 22.31
C LEU A 163 -12.73 20.23 23.22
N ASP A 164 -12.70 21.51 22.83
CA ASP A 164 -12.10 22.60 23.60
C ASP A 164 -12.50 22.63 25.09
N PRO A 165 -13.78 22.45 25.50
CA PRO A 165 -14.11 22.44 26.93
C PRO A 165 -13.50 21.25 27.71
N ILE A 166 -13.31 20.11 27.04
CA ILE A 166 -12.65 18.93 27.64
C ILE A 166 -11.14 19.16 27.74
N LEU A 167 -10.56 19.80 26.72
CA LEU A 167 -9.13 20.11 26.69
C LEU A 167 -8.76 21.18 27.72
N GLU A 168 -9.58 22.23 27.89
CA GLU A 168 -9.38 23.23 28.94
C GLU A 168 -9.43 22.61 30.33
N GLN A 169 -10.35 21.67 30.56
CA GLN A 169 -10.48 20.97 31.84
C GLN A 169 -9.32 20.00 32.14
N LEU A 170 -8.74 19.37 31.12
CA LEU A 170 -7.64 18.41 31.28
C LEU A 170 -6.26 19.06 31.37
N PHE A 171 -6.06 20.22 30.74
CA PHE A 171 -4.73 20.81 30.54
C PHE A 171 -4.51 22.15 31.25
N ASP A 172 -5.49 22.65 31.99
CA ASP A 172 -5.41 23.91 32.78
C ASP A 172 -4.99 25.11 31.91
N GLY A 173 -5.58 25.18 30.70
CA GLY A 173 -5.32 26.20 29.68
C GLY A 173 -4.33 25.78 28.57
N ARG A 174 -4.32 26.54 27.46
CA ARG A 174 -3.47 26.28 26.28
C ARG A 174 -2.00 26.69 26.47
N ASP A 175 -1.69 27.43 27.53
CA ASP A 175 -0.34 27.97 27.81
C ASP A 175 0.47 27.11 28.81
N GLY A 176 -0.09 25.98 29.26
CA GLY A 176 0.54 25.10 30.23
C GLY A 176 1.64 24.21 29.65
N TRP A 177 2.63 23.84 30.47
CA TRP A 177 3.71 22.91 30.07
C TRP A 177 3.18 21.56 29.55
N LEU A 178 2.03 21.10 30.04
CA LEU A 178 1.36 19.89 29.57
C LEU A 178 0.84 20.03 28.13
N ALA A 179 0.36 21.22 27.73
CA ALA A 179 -0.06 21.49 26.36
C ALA A 179 1.14 21.40 25.41
N SER A 180 2.30 21.95 25.78
CA SER A 180 3.54 21.81 25.00
C SER A 180 3.98 20.34 24.85
N ILE A 181 3.87 19.52 25.89
CA ILE A 181 4.17 18.08 25.81
C ILE A 181 3.17 17.38 24.88
N ALA A 182 1.88 17.70 24.99
CA ALA A 182 0.85 17.13 24.14
C ALA A 182 1.10 17.46 22.67
N VAL A 183 1.47 18.71 22.35
CA VAL A 183 1.85 19.12 20.98
C VAL A 183 3.09 18.35 20.53
N PHE A 184 4.16 18.32 21.33
CA PHE A 184 5.39 17.59 21.00
C PHE A 184 5.12 16.11 20.67
N ALA A 185 4.24 15.45 21.43
CA ALA A 185 3.86 14.05 21.20
C ALA A 185 2.86 13.87 20.04
N ALA A 186 1.97 14.84 19.79
CA ALA A 186 0.97 14.76 18.74
C ALA A 186 1.58 14.92 17.33
N LEU A 187 2.61 15.75 17.17
CA LEU A 187 3.24 15.99 15.88
C LEU A 187 3.79 14.73 15.16
N PRO A 188 4.51 13.81 15.82
CA PRO A 188 4.89 12.55 15.18
C PRO A 188 3.68 11.67 14.87
N ALA A 189 2.67 11.62 15.74
CA ALA A 189 1.46 10.84 15.50
C ALA A 189 0.67 11.35 14.27
N LEU A 190 0.55 12.67 14.12
CA LEU A 190 -0.06 13.31 12.95
C LEU A 190 0.77 13.09 11.68
N GLY A 191 2.11 13.08 11.79
CA GLY A 191 2.99 12.71 10.68
C GLY A 191 2.76 11.26 10.21
N LEU A 192 2.67 10.32 11.14
CA LEU A 192 2.34 8.92 10.84
C LEU A 192 0.94 8.78 10.23
N LEU A 193 -0.04 9.53 10.76
CA LEU A 193 -1.38 9.60 10.20
C LEU A 193 -1.36 10.10 8.75
N ALA A 194 -0.55 11.10 8.43
CA ALA A 194 -0.42 11.62 7.08
C ALA A 194 0.14 10.56 6.10
N VAL A 195 1.15 9.80 6.52
CA VAL A 195 1.71 8.70 5.71
C VAL A 195 0.67 7.59 5.51
N TRP A 196 0.02 7.17 6.58
CA TRP A 196 -1.06 6.17 6.51
C TRP A 196 -2.19 6.62 5.58
N LEU A 197 -2.57 7.90 5.66
CA LEU A 197 -3.61 8.46 4.83
C LEU A 197 -3.22 8.49 3.36
N ALA A 198 -1.96 8.84 3.04
CA ALA A 198 -1.44 8.80 1.68
C ALA A 198 -1.48 7.38 1.10
N GLU A 199 -1.13 6.36 1.89
CA GLU A 199 -1.25 4.95 1.49
C GLU A 199 -2.71 4.58 1.22
N ARG A 200 -3.64 4.96 2.10
CA ARG A 200 -5.08 4.72 1.91
C ARG A 200 -5.62 5.42 0.67
N ALA A 201 -5.21 6.66 0.42
CA ALA A 201 -5.61 7.41 -0.77
C ALA A 201 -5.08 6.75 -2.06
N ALA A 202 -3.85 6.23 -2.06
CA ALA A 202 -3.31 5.48 -3.18
C ALA A 202 -4.10 4.18 -3.44
N ILE A 203 -4.39 3.41 -2.40
CA ILE A 203 -5.21 2.19 -2.50
C ILE A 203 -6.62 2.53 -3.04
N LEU A 204 -7.22 3.61 -2.53
CA LEU A 204 -8.53 4.10 -2.95
C LEU A 204 -8.52 4.47 -4.43
N TYR A 205 -7.52 5.23 -4.87
CA TYR A 205 -7.35 5.63 -6.27
C TYR A 205 -7.20 4.44 -7.20
N HIS A 206 -6.34 3.48 -6.85
CA HIS A 206 -6.17 2.25 -7.63
C HIS A 206 -7.43 1.39 -7.67
N SER A 207 -8.16 1.30 -6.55
CA SER A 207 -9.42 0.56 -6.48
C SER A 207 -10.51 1.22 -7.34
N TYR A 208 -10.62 2.55 -7.27
CA TYR A 208 -11.54 3.33 -8.11
C TYR A 208 -11.22 3.14 -9.60
N ARG A 209 -9.95 3.25 -9.99
CA ARG A 209 -9.50 2.96 -11.36
C ARG A 209 -9.82 1.54 -11.81
N ALA A 210 -9.65 0.55 -10.94
CA ALA A 210 -10.01 -0.83 -11.26
C ALA A 210 -11.52 -0.98 -11.52
N VAL A 211 -12.35 -0.34 -10.71
CA VAL A 211 -13.82 -0.35 -10.87
C VAL A 211 -14.24 0.31 -12.18
N THR A 212 -13.70 1.50 -12.48
CA THR A 212 -14.06 2.21 -13.72
C THR A 212 -13.62 1.44 -14.97
N THR A 213 -12.42 0.85 -14.95
CA THR A 213 -11.97 -0.06 -16.02
C THR A 213 -12.89 -1.27 -16.15
N THR A 214 -13.32 -1.86 -15.02
CA THR A 214 -14.20 -3.04 -15.02
C THR A 214 -15.58 -2.74 -15.60
N VAL A 215 -16.16 -1.59 -15.25
CA VAL A 215 -17.47 -1.16 -15.76
C VAL A 215 -17.38 -0.87 -17.26
N ASN A 216 -16.32 -0.20 -17.71
CA ASN A 216 -16.17 0.22 -19.11
C ASN A 216 -15.71 -0.90 -20.05
N ARG A 217 -15.07 -1.96 -19.52
CA ARG A 217 -14.44 -3.02 -20.33
C ARG A 217 -14.96 -4.43 -20.02
N ARG A 218 -16.24 -4.55 -19.65
CA ARG A 218 -16.86 -5.85 -19.27
C ARG A 218 -16.59 -6.98 -20.28
N GLY A 219 -16.65 -6.71 -21.58
CA GLY A 219 -16.37 -7.71 -22.62
C GLY A 219 -14.92 -8.23 -22.60
N GLN A 220 -13.94 -7.35 -22.37
CA GLN A 220 -12.52 -7.74 -22.29
C GLN A 220 -12.19 -8.49 -21.00
N LEU A 221 -12.95 -8.24 -19.92
CA LEU A 221 -12.78 -8.98 -18.67
C LEU A 221 -13.19 -10.44 -18.79
N GLU A 222 -14.21 -10.76 -19.58
CA GLU A 222 -14.62 -12.16 -19.75
C GLU A 222 -13.59 -12.95 -20.57
N ASP A 223 -12.97 -12.32 -21.57
CA ASP A 223 -11.82 -12.90 -22.28
C ASP A 223 -10.65 -13.16 -21.32
N LEU A 224 -10.32 -12.17 -20.47
CA LEU A 224 -9.27 -12.33 -19.45
C LEU A 224 -9.56 -13.44 -18.45
N ARG A 225 -10.82 -13.56 -17.98
CA ARG A 225 -11.21 -14.66 -17.09
C ARG A 225 -11.09 -16.01 -17.78
N THR A 226 -11.49 -16.09 -19.04
CA THR A 226 -11.37 -17.32 -19.84
C THR A 226 -9.92 -17.75 -19.99
N ARG A 227 -9.03 -16.82 -20.37
CA ARG A 227 -7.57 -17.07 -20.45
C ARG A 227 -6.98 -17.46 -19.10
N ARG A 228 -7.43 -16.83 -18.02
CA ARG A 228 -6.99 -17.15 -16.65
C ARG A 228 -7.40 -18.56 -16.23
N ARG A 229 -8.64 -18.99 -16.51
CA ARG A 229 -9.11 -20.36 -16.25
C ARG A 229 -8.30 -21.38 -17.06
N ALA A 230 -8.05 -21.10 -18.34
CA ALA A 230 -7.21 -21.97 -19.18
C ALA A 230 -5.78 -22.12 -18.62
N LEU A 231 -5.17 -21.03 -18.15
CA LEU A 231 -3.87 -21.09 -17.48
C LEU A 231 -3.92 -21.93 -16.19
N GLN A 232 -4.98 -21.80 -15.39
CA GLN A 232 -5.15 -22.59 -14.17
C GLN A 232 -5.28 -24.07 -14.49
N GLU A 233 -6.12 -24.43 -15.45
CA GLU A 233 -6.31 -25.81 -15.89
C GLU A 233 -4.98 -26.42 -16.37
N LEU A 234 -4.19 -25.68 -17.15
CA LEU A 234 -2.87 -26.12 -17.59
C LEU A 234 -1.90 -26.35 -16.43
N VAL A 235 -1.87 -25.44 -15.45
CA VAL A 235 -1.04 -25.60 -14.25
C VAL A 235 -1.48 -26.82 -13.44
N GLU A 236 -2.78 -27.04 -13.29
CA GLU A 236 -3.33 -28.17 -12.53
C GLU A 236 -3.04 -29.50 -13.22
N GLN A 237 -3.22 -29.59 -14.55
CA GLN A 237 -2.87 -30.76 -15.34
C GLN A 237 -1.36 -31.06 -15.27
N ALA A 238 -0.53 -30.03 -15.39
CA ALA A 238 0.92 -30.17 -15.33
C ALA A 238 1.42 -30.67 -13.96
N VAL A 239 0.81 -30.18 -12.88
CA VAL A 239 1.12 -30.58 -11.50
C VAL A 239 0.59 -31.98 -11.19
N ALA A 240 -0.64 -32.32 -11.60
CA ALA A 240 -1.25 -33.63 -11.35
C ALA A 240 -0.53 -34.77 -12.07
N ALA A 241 0.05 -34.50 -13.24
CA ALA A 241 0.80 -35.49 -14.01
C ALA A 241 2.25 -35.70 -13.52
N THR A 242 2.64 -35.07 -12.41
CA THR A 242 3.94 -35.29 -11.76
C THR A 242 3.76 -36.41 -10.71
N PRO A 243 4.41 -37.58 -10.87
CA PRO A 243 4.29 -38.67 -9.89
C PRO A 243 4.78 -38.22 -8.50
N ALA A 244 4.18 -38.78 -7.46
CA ALA A 244 4.58 -38.51 -6.08
C ALA A 244 6.04 -38.91 -5.87
N PRO A 245 6.82 -38.18 -5.05
CA PRO A 245 8.25 -38.41 -4.87
C PRO A 245 8.61 -39.75 -4.19
N ASP A 246 7.63 -40.59 -3.83
CA ASP A 246 7.84 -41.88 -3.15
C ASP A 246 7.76 -43.11 -4.09
N GLU A 247 7.70 -42.92 -5.42
CA GLU A 247 7.62 -44.02 -6.40
C GLU A 247 8.87 -44.19 -7.29
N THR A 248 10.03 -43.67 -6.90
CA THR A 248 11.32 -43.87 -7.62
C THR A 248 12.43 -44.32 -6.70
#